data_AF-A0A7J2QZT8-F1
#
_entry.id   AF-A0A7J2QZT8-F1
#
_cell.length_a   1.000
_cell.length_b   1.000
_cell.length_c   1.000
_cell.angle_alpha   90.00
_cell.angle_beta   90.00
_cell.angle_gamma   90.00
#
_symmetry.space_group_name_H-M   'P 1'
#
loop_
_entity.id
_entity.type
_entity.pdbx_description
1 polymer ?
#
loop_
_entity_poly.entity_id
_entity_poly.type
_entity_poly.pdbx_seq_one_letter_code
_entity_poly.pdbx_strand_id
1 'polypeptide(L)'
;MKNQYLIIFSVLYSIFLILLLYHPENITISVSTNWNPIWKLNILISIILISLGCCFIPTIAVSIIIYRKFRLKILKKKFKYFIIGIIGAYMTLYGAIIAYSTNNSTIILIFSFTSIVNIVWALFIYYGMTSNL
;
A
#
# COMPACT_ATOMS: atom_id res chain seq x y z
N MET A 1 13.25 14.75 19.04
CA MET A 1 11.81 15.13 19.03
C MET A 1 11.07 14.68 17.77
N LYS A 2 11.52 14.96 16.53
CA LYS A 2 10.78 14.63 15.29
C LYS A 2 10.50 13.12 15.06
N ASN A 3 11.40 12.24 15.50
CA ASN A 3 11.24 10.79 15.34
C ASN A 3 10.26 10.16 16.36
N GLN A 4 10.05 10.79 17.52
CA GLN A 4 9.13 10.25 18.54
C GLN A 4 7.67 10.33 18.08
N TYR A 5 7.27 11.40 17.40
CA TYR A 5 5.93 11.52 16.84
C TYR A 5 5.64 10.50 15.73
N LEU A 6 6.64 10.13 14.92
CA LEU A 6 6.47 9.09 13.90
C LEU A 6 6.24 7.71 14.52
N ILE A 7 6.97 7.39 15.59
CA ILE A 7 6.79 6.12 16.33
C ILE A 7 5.41 6.09 17.00
N ILE A 8 5.03 7.18 17.68
CA ILE A 8 3.71 7.28 18.32
C ILE A 8 2.60 7.13 17.27
N PHE A 9 2.73 7.79 16.12
CA PHE A 9 1.78 7.68 15.02
C PHE A 9 1.69 6.26 14.46
N SER A 10 2.82 5.57 14.24
CA SER A 10 2.79 4.19 13.73
C SER A 10 2.18 3.22 14.74
N VAL A 11 2.44 3.41 16.04
CA VAL A 11 1.84 2.60 17.12
C VAL A 11 0.33 2.83 17.18
N LEU A 12 -0.13 4.08 17.13
CA LEU A 12 -1.56 4.40 17.10
C LEU A 12 -2.25 3.81 15.86
N TYR A 13 -1.63 3.94 14.69
CA TYR A 13 -2.12 3.34 13.45
C TYR A 13 -2.24 1.81 13.55
N SER A 14 -1.24 1.16 14.15
CA SER A 14 -1.21 -0.29 14.34
C SER A 14 -2.29 -0.75 15.31
N ILE A 15 -2.45 -0.08 16.46
CA ILE A 15 -3.51 -0.36 17.43
C ILE A 15 -4.89 -0.21 16.78
N PHE A 16 -5.08 0.83 15.98
CA PHE A 16 -6.34 1.08 15.28
C PHE A 16 -6.67 -0.04 14.27
N LEU A 17 -5.68 -0.50 13.49
CA LEU A 17 -5.87 -1.64 12.58
C LEU A 17 -6.25 -2.92 13.34
N ILE A 18 -5.62 -3.18 14.49
CA ILE A 18 -5.94 -4.35 15.34
C ILE A 18 -7.38 -4.26 15.86
N LEU A 19 -7.81 -3.09 16.34
CA LEU A 19 -9.18 -2.87 16.81
C LEU A 19 -10.22 -3.08 15.70
N LEU A 20 -9.89 -2.68 14.47
CA LEU A 20 -10.75 -2.88 13.30
C LEU A 20 -10.96 -4.37 12.96
N LEU A 21 -9.94 -5.20 13.22
CA LEU A 21 -9.97 -6.65 13.01
C LEU A 21 -10.64 -7.44 14.15
N TYR A 22 -10.75 -6.86 15.35
CA TYR A 22 -11.24 -7.55 16.56
C TYR A 22 -12.76 -7.78 16.57
N HIS A 23 -13.51 -7.28 15.58
CA HIS A 23 -14.95 -7.51 15.47
C HIS A 23 -15.28 -8.66 14.50
N PRO A 24 -15.61 -9.86 14.99
CA PRO A 24 -15.78 -11.07 14.18
C PRO A 24 -17.00 -11.01 13.24
N GLU A 25 -17.98 -10.16 13.51
CA GLU A 25 -19.15 -9.97 12.63
C GLU A 25 -18.79 -9.35 11.27
N ASN A 26 -17.56 -8.88 11.11
CA ASN A 26 -17.12 -8.10 9.97
C ASN A 26 -16.46 -8.93 8.87
N ILE A 27 -16.09 -10.17 9.20
CA ILE A 27 -15.41 -11.10 8.32
C ILE A 27 -16.19 -12.41 8.36
N THR A 28 -16.77 -12.80 7.24
CA THR A 28 -17.42 -14.11 7.11
C THR A 28 -16.45 -15.09 6.46
N ILE A 29 -16.14 -16.18 7.17
CA ILE A 29 -15.33 -17.29 6.67
C ILE A 29 -16.19 -18.54 6.80
N SER A 30 -16.47 -19.20 5.67
CA SER A 30 -17.24 -20.44 5.67
C SER A 30 -16.80 -21.36 4.53
N VAL A 31 -17.31 -22.60 4.56
CA VAL A 31 -17.14 -23.55 3.44
C VAL A 31 -17.74 -22.98 2.14
N SER A 32 -18.84 -22.23 2.22
CA SER A 32 -19.47 -21.60 1.04
C SER A 32 -18.64 -20.46 0.46
N THR A 33 -17.71 -19.88 1.21
CA THR A 33 -16.75 -18.87 0.71
C THR A 33 -15.42 -19.49 0.32
N ASN A 34 -15.32 -20.83 0.29
CA ASN A 34 -14.08 -21.56 0.01
C ASN A 34 -12.96 -21.18 0.98
N TRP A 35 -13.31 -20.88 2.24
CA TRP A 35 -12.41 -20.36 3.28
C TRP A 35 -11.79 -18.99 2.98
N ASN A 36 -12.22 -18.31 1.93
CA ASN A 36 -11.82 -16.92 1.70
C ASN A 36 -12.58 -16.00 2.66
N PRO A 37 -11.89 -15.03 3.30
CA PRO A 37 -12.54 -14.04 4.15
C PRO A 37 -13.34 -13.07 3.27
N ILE A 38 -14.66 -13.02 3.47
CA ILE A 38 -15.50 -11.99 2.87
C ILE A 38 -15.65 -10.85 3.88
N TRP A 39 -15.16 -9.68 3.48
CA TRP A 39 -15.15 -8.49 4.30
C TRP A 39 -16.44 -7.69 4.08
N LYS A 40 -17.05 -7.18 5.16
CA LYS A 40 -18.11 -6.18 5.01
C LYS A 40 -17.57 -4.95 4.27
N LEU A 41 -18.34 -4.49 3.29
CA LEU A 41 -17.95 -3.38 2.40
C LEU A 41 -17.56 -2.11 3.16
N ASN A 42 -18.29 -1.77 4.24
CA ASN A 42 -17.99 -0.60 5.06
C ASN A 42 -16.56 -0.65 5.64
N ILE A 43 -16.10 -1.83 6.04
CA ILE A 43 -14.79 -2.01 6.66
C ILE A 43 -13.67 -2.01 5.63
N LEU A 44 -13.91 -2.64 4.48
CA LEU A 44 -12.99 -2.55 3.35
C LEU A 44 -12.73 -1.09 2.97
N ILE A 45 -13.79 -0.29 2.86
CA ILE A 45 -13.70 1.15 2.55
C ILE A 45 -12.95 1.89 3.65
N SER A 46 -13.27 1.65 4.93
CA SER A 46 -12.56 2.28 6.05
C SER A 46 -11.06 1.97 6.02
N ILE A 47 -10.68 0.71 5.82
CA ILE A 47 -9.26 0.30 5.74
C ILE A 47 -8.56 1.00 4.57
N ILE A 48 -9.20 1.06 3.40
CA ILE A 48 -8.63 1.74 2.22
C ILE A 48 -8.46 3.24 2.49
N LEU A 49 -9.48 3.93 3.01
CA LEU A 49 -9.42 5.37 3.30
C LEU A 49 -8.36 5.71 4.33
N ILE A 50 -8.25 4.91 5.39
CA ILE A 50 -7.27 5.10 6.45
C ILE A 50 -5.86 4.81 5.93
N SER A 51 -5.66 3.74 5.17
CA SER A 51 -4.38 3.46 4.52
C SER A 51 -3.97 4.58 3.56
N LEU A 52 -4.92 5.10 2.78
CA LEU A 52 -4.68 6.24 1.88
C LEU A 52 -4.27 7.49 2.66
N GLY A 53 -5.03 7.85 3.70
CA GLY A 53 -4.81 9.06 4.50
C GLY A 53 -3.56 9.01 5.37
N CYS A 54 -3.26 7.87 5.97
CA CYS A 54 -2.18 7.73 6.96
C CYS A 54 -0.86 7.22 6.36
N CYS A 55 -0.90 6.51 5.24
CA CYS A 55 0.29 5.90 4.65
C CYS A 55 0.58 6.45 3.25
N PHE A 56 -0.35 6.30 2.30
CA PHE A 56 -0.10 6.64 0.90
C PHE A 56 0.13 8.14 0.69
N ILE A 57 -0.83 8.96 1.10
CA ILE A 57 -0.78 10.42 0.92
C ILE A 57 0.46 11.02 1.60
N PRO A 58 0.76 10.72 2.88
CA PRO A 58 1.98 11.22 3.54
C PRO A 58 3.25 10.78 2.83
N THR A 59 3.33 9.52 2.39
CA THR A 59 4.50 8.98 1.67
C THR A 59 4.76 9.73 0.37
N ILE A 60 3.71 9.95 -0.43
CA ILE A 60 3.82 10.70 -1.69
C ILE A 60 4.14 12.17 -1.44
N ALA A 61 3.47 12.82 -0.47
CA ALA A 61 3.71 14.21 -0.12
C ALA A 61 5.17 14.45 0.30
N VAL A 62 5.70 13.63 1.21
CA VAL A 62 7.10 13.69 1.64
C VAL A 62 8.05 13.41 0.48
N SER A 63 7.75 12.42 -0.35
CA SER A 63 8.57 12.09 -1.52
C SER A 63 8.64 13.27 -2.50
N ILE A 64 7.53 13.96 -2.77
CA ILE A 64 7.51 15.15 -3.63
C ILE A 64 8.33 16.29 -3.02
N ILE A 65 8.25 16.50 -1.69
CA ILE A 65 9.06 17.50 -0.99
C ILE A 65 10.55 17.19 -1.16
N ILE A 66 10.96 15.93 -0.98
CA ILE A 66 12.35 15.49 -1.17
C ILE A 66 12.78 15.68 -2.63
N TYR A 67 11.94 15.28 -3.58
CA TYR A 67 12.19 15.43 -5.01
C TYR A 67 12.48 16.88 -5.42
N ARG A 68 11.76 17.85 -4.84
CA ARG A 68 11.96 19.29 -5.09
C ARG A 68 13.26 19.83 -4.49
N LYS A 69 13.83 19.18 -3.47
CA LYS A 69 15.09 19.60 -2.83
C LYS A 69 16.34 19.17 -3.59
N PHE A 70 16.25 18.21 -4.51
CA PHE A 70 17.41 17.77 -5.28
C PHE A 70 17.90 18.86 -6.25
N ARG A 71 19.17 19.24 -6.10
CA ARG A 71 19.87 20.15 -7.03
C ARG A 71 20.40 19.42 -8.26
N LEU A 72 20.94 18.21 -8.09
CA LEU A 72 21.52 17.44 -9.18
C LEU A 72 20.42 16.77 -10.01
N LYS A 73 20.45 16.98 -11.33
CA LYS A 73 19.49 16.40 -12.28
C LYS A 73 19.49 14.86 -12.25
N ILE A 74 20.65 14.24 -12.02
CA ILE A 74 20.79 12.77 -11.95
C ILE A 74 20.00 12.18 -10.78
N LEU A 75 20.13 12.77 -9.58
CA LEU A 75 19.41 12.35 -8.38
C LEU A 75 17.91 12.55 -8.55
N LYS A 76 17.51 13.68 -9.14
CA LYS A 76 16.12 13.97 -9.45
C LYS A 76 15.52 12.93 -10.40
N LYS A 77 16.24 12.53 -11.45
CA LYS A 77 15.80 11.49 -12.39
C LYS A 77 15.65 10.13 -11.69
N LYS A 78 16.63 9.69 -10.89
CA LYS A 78 16.56 8.44 -10.12
C LYS A 78 15.38 8.44 -9.14
N PHE A 79 15.21 9.52 -8.38
CA PHE A 79 14.13 9.62 -7.41
C PHE A 79 12.73 9.69 -8.06
N LYS A 80 12.62 10.14 -9.31
CA LYS A 80 11.36 10.02 -10.07
C LYS A 80 10.95 8.54 -10.23
N TYR A 81 11.89 7.65 -10.54
CA TYR A 81 11.61 6.21 -10.63
C TYR A 81 11.19 5.64 -9.28
N PHE A 82 11.82 6.08 -8.18
CA PHE A 82 11.38 5.71 -6.83
C PHE A 82 9.91 6.07 -6.58
N ILE A 83 9.51 7.30 -6.89
CA ILE A 83 8.11 7.75 -6.73
C ILE A 83 7.16 6.92 -7.59
N ILE A 84 7.51 6.66 -8.85
CA ILE A 84 6.70 5.82 -9.75
C ILE A 84 6.57 4.41 -9.19
N GLY A 85 7.66 3.82 -8.69
CA GLY A 85 7.67 2.50 -8.08
C GLY A 85 6.77 2.41 -6.86
N ILE A 86 6.81 3.40 -5.96
CA ILE A 86 5.90 3.47 -4.81
C ILE A 86 4.44 3.56 -5.27
N ILE A 87 4.11 4.47 -6.19
CA ILE A 87 2.73 4.61 -6.69
C ILE A 87 2.24 3.29 -7.30
N GLY A 88 3.06 2.65 -8.13
CA GLY A 88 2.74 1.35 -8.73
C GLY A 88 2.52 0.26 -7.69
N ALA A 89 3.38 0.17 -6.66
CA ALA A 89 3.25 -0.79 -5.57
C ALA A 89 1.98 -0.59 -4.73
N TYR A 90 1.57 0.65 -4.47
CA TYR A 90 0.30 0.92 -3.79
C TYR A 90 -0.91 0.61 -4.68
N MET A 91 -0.83 0.88 -5.98
CA MET A 91 -1.90 0.53 -6.92
C MET A 91 -2.12 -0.98 -6.98
N THR A 92 -1.06 -1.78 -7.03
CA THR A 92 -1.18 -3.25 -7.02
C THR A 92 -1.69 -3.76 -5.68
N LEU A 93 -1.25 -3.19 -4.55
CA LEU A 93 -1.77 -3.50 -3.22
C LEU A 93 -3.29 -3.26 -3.14
N TYR A 94 -3.75 -2.05 -3.46
CA TYR A 94 -5.19 -1.72 -3.38
C TYR A 94 -6.01 -2.51 -4.39
N GLY A 95 -5.49 -2.71 -5.60
CA GLY A 95 -6.13 -3.55 -6.62
C GLY A 95 -6.30 -5.00 -6.15
N ALA A 96 -5.28 -5.57 -5.50
CA ALA A 96 -5.36 -6.90 -4.91
C ALA A 96 -6.43 -6.96 -3.80
N ILE A 97 -6.43 -6.00 -2.86
CA ILE A 97 -7.45 -5.94 -1.79
C ILE A 97 -8.87 -5.93 -2.38
N ILE A 98 -9.11 -5.11 -3.41
CA ILE A 98 -10.41 -5.04 -4.08
C ILE A 98 -10.71 -6.38 -4.78
N ALA A 99 -9.77 -6.93 -5.54
CA ALA A 99 -9.95 -8.21 -6.24
C ALA A 99 -10.35 -9.35 -5.29
N TYR A 100 -9.62 -9.51 -4.18
CA TYR A 100 -9.93 -10.52 -3.18
C TYR A 100 -11.27 -10.27 -2.47
N SER A 101 -11.67 -9.01 -2.28
CA SER A 101 -12.97 -8.68 -1.68
C SER A 101 -14.17 -9.04 -2.56
N THR A 102 -14.01 -9.07 -3.89
CA THR A 102 -15.10 -9.42 -4.81
C THR A 102 -15.44 -10.92 -4.83
N ASN A 103 -14.58 -11.78 -4.26
CA ASN A 103 -14.70 -13.25 -4.25
C ASN A 103 -14.99 -13.87 -5.64
N ASN A 104 -14.63 -13.19 -6.72
CA ASN A 104 -14.80 -13.65 -8.09
C ASN A 104 -13.49 -14.28 -8.57
N SER A 105 -13.52 -15.58 -8.86
CA SER A 105 -12.36 -16.37 -9.26
C SER A 105 -11.62 -15.80 -10.48
N THR A 106 -12.36 -15.25 -11.45
CA THR A 106 -11.77 -14.65 -12.66
C THR A 106 -10.99 -13.38 -12.34
N ILE A 107 -11.54 -12.51 -11.48
CA ILE A 107 -10.90 -11.25 -11.07
C ILE A 107 -9.64 -11.55 -10.24
N ILE A 108 -9.72 -12.50 -9.32
CA ILE A 108 -8.58 -12.94 -8.49
C ILE A 108 -7.46 -13.52 -9.37
N LEU A 109 -7.80 -14.33 -10.38
CA LEU A 109 -6.83 -14.92 -11.28
C LEU A 109 -6.12 -13.85 -12.13
N ILE A 110 -6.86 -12.88 -12.68
CA ILE A 110 -6.28 -11.75 -13.41
C ILE A 110 -5.31 -10.97 -12.52
N PHE A 111 -5.70 -10.65 -11.29
CA PHE A 111 -4.86 -9.93 -10.35
C PHE A 111 -3.65 -10.75 -9.86
N SER A 112 -3.77 -12.07 -9.80
CA SER A 112 -2.64 -12.95 -9.46
C SER A 112 -1.50 -12.79 -10.47
N PHE A 113 -1.79 -12.63 -11.77
CA PHE A 113 -0.77 -12.32 -12.78
C PHE A 113 -0.18 -10.90 -12.62
N THR A 114 -0.96 -9.93 -12.16
CA THR A 114 -0.43 -8.59 -11.87
C THR A 114 0.61 -8.60 -10.74
N SER A 115 0.66 -9.64 -9.92
CA SER A 115 1.71 -9.83 -8.90
C SER A 115 3.12 -9.87 -9.50
N ILE A 116 3.28 -10.34 -10.74
CA ILE A 116 4.58 -10.33 -11.45
C ILE A 116 5.04 -8.88 -11.68
N VAL A 117 4.09 -7.96 -11.93
CA VAL A 117 4.38 -6.53 -12.11
C VAL A 117 4.93 -5.90 -10.83
N ASN A 118 4.68 -6.48 -9.65
CA ASN A 118 5.30 -6.01 -8.40
C ASN A 118 6.82 -6.08 -8.43
N ILE A 119 7.41 -7.03 -9.18
CA ILE A 119 8.85 -7.12 -9.36
C ILE A 119 9.36 -5.86 -10.07
N VAL A 120 8.64 -5.39 -11.10
CA VAL A 120 8.97 -4.16 -11.83
C VAL A 120 8.91 -2.95 -10.90
N TRP A 121 7.86 -2.85 -10.07
CA TRP A 121 7.75 -1.76 -9.09
C TRP A 121 8.87 -1.79 -8.06
N ALA A 122 9.23 -2.97 -7.56
CA ALA A 122 10.35 -3.15 -6.64
C ALA A 122 11.68 -2.72 -7.27
N LEU A 123 11.92 -3.05 -8.55
CA LEU A 123 13.11 -2.62 -9.28
C LEU A 123 13.17 -1.09 -9.42
N PHE A 124 12.05 -0.42 -9.67
CA PHE A 124 12.00 1.05 -9.72
C PHE A 124 12.30 1.70 -8.38
N ILE A 125 11.79 1.12 -7.29
CA ILE A 125 12.10 1.55 -5.92
C ILE A 125 13.60 1.38 -5.65
N TYR A 126 14.15 0.21 -5.95
CA TYR A 126 15.56 -0.12 -5.74
C TYR A 126 16.50 0.78 -6.56
N TYR A 127 16.22 0.96 -7.85
CA TYR A 127 16.99 1.84 -8.74
C TYR A 127 16.96 3.29 -8.27
N GLY A 128 15.83 3.75 -7.74
CA GLY A 128 15.69 5.13 -7.26
C GLY A 128 16.39 5.40 -5.93
N MET A 129 16.65 4.36 -5.11
CA MET A 129 17.39 4.46 -3.85
C MET A 129 18.89 4.21 -3.99
N THR A 130 19.33 3.49 -5.02
CA THR A 130 20.74 3.09 -5.15
C THR A 130 21.65 4.28 -5.44
N SER A 131 22.50 4.59 -4.46
CA SER A 131 23.61 5.53 -4.53
C SER A 131 24.81 4.89 -5.22
N ASN A 132 24.67 4.50 -6.49
CA ASN A 132 25.88 4.28 -7.27
C ASN A 132 26.47 5.66 -7.57
N LEU A 133 27.44 6.01 -6.70
CA LEU A 133 28.56 6.92 -6.85
C LEU A 133 29.29 6.65 -8.18
#